data_AF-A0A6J4V0J6-F1
#
_entry.id   AF-A0A6J4V0J6-F1
#
_cell.length_a   1.000
_cell.length_b   1.000
_cell.length_c   1.000
_cell.angle_alpha   90.00
_cell.angle_beta   90.00
_cell.angle_gamma   90.00
#
_symmetry.space_group_name_H-M   'P 1'
#
loop_
_entity.id
_entity.type
_entity.pdbx_description
1 polymer ?
#
loop_
_entity_poly.entity_id
_entity_poly.type
_entity_poly.pdbx_seq_one_letter_code
_entity_poly.pdbx_strand_id
1 'polypeptide(L)' 'MTSNGERPLVCRGIRGATTAGSNTAEDILEATEELVNALIHLNGLESEDIASAIFTTTPDLTAWFP' A
#
# COMPACT_ATOMS: atom_id res chain seq x y z
N MET A 1 -19.32 9.21 -22.31
CA MET A 1 -19.74 10.31 -21.42
C MET A 1 -21.11 9.93 -20.87
N THR A 2 -21.20 9.61 -19.58
CA THR A 2 -22.49 9.39 -18.90
C THR A 2 -23.25 10.72 -18.85
N SER A 3 -24.56 10.68 -19.07
CA SER A 3 -25.40 11.84 -19.35
C SER A 3 -25.65 12.81 -18.18
N ASN A 4 -24.88 12.72 -17.09
CA ASN A 4 -25.11 13.50 -15.86
C ASN A 4 -23.87 14.19 -15.27
N GLY A 5 -22.73 14.24 -15.99
CA GLY A 5 -21.49 14.88 -15.50
C GLY A 5 -20.82 14.17 -14.30
N GLU A 6 -21.48 13.17 -13.73
CA GLU A 6 -21.01 12.37 -12.61
C GLU A 6 -19.99 11.33 -13.13
N ARG A 7 -18.75 11.42 -12.62
CA ARG A 7 -17.72 10.43 -12.90
C ARG A 7 -18.12 9.11 -12.22
N PRO A 8 -18.04 7.96 -12.91
CA PRO A 8 -18.35 6.68 -12.28
C PRO A 8 -17.40 6.44 -11.10
N LEU A 9 -17.92 5.88 -10.01
CA LEU A 9 -17.10 5.31 -8.94
C LEU A 9 -16.22 4.21 -9.56
N VAL A 10 -14.90 4.38 -9.45
CA VAL A 10 -13.91 3.47 -10.01
C VAL A 10 -12.88 3.12 -8.96
N CYS A 11 -12.52 1.84 -8.88
CA CYS A 11 -11.39 1.40 -8.09
C CYS A 11 -10.10 1.53 -8.92
N ARG A 12 -9.01 1.98 -8.28
CA ARG A 12 -7.68 2.14 -8.89
C ARG A 12 -6.68 1.40 -8.03
N GLY A 13 -5.95 0.45 -8.62
CA GLY A 13 -4.84 -0.21 -7.95
C GLY A 13 -3.62 0.71 -7.88
N ILE A 14 -3.01 0.82 -6.70
CA ILE A 14 -1.77 1.54 -6.46
C ILE A 14 -0.70 0.51 -6.08
N ARG A 15 0.53 0.70 -6.58
CA ARG A 15 1.65 -0.21 -6.33
C ARG A 15 2.79 0.55 -5.65
N GLY A 16 3.40 -0.11 -4.68
CA GLY A 16 4.64 0.32 -4.03
C GLY A 16 5.55 -0.88 -3.80
N ALA A 17 6.82 -0.61 -3.57
CA ALA A 17 7.83 -1.58 -3.18
C ALA A 17 8.89 -0.89 -2.33
N THR A 18 9.44 -1.60 -1.36
CA THR A 18 10.52 -1.15 -0.48
C THR A 18 11.41 -2.34 -0.11
N THR A 19 12.49 -2.09 0.63
CA THR A 19 13.40 -3.11 1.16
C THR A 19 13.55 -2.93 2.67
N ALA A 20 13.48 -4.02 3.44
CA ALA A 20 13.80 -4.01 4.87
C ALA A 20 15.33 -4.00 5.08
N GLY A 21 15.81 -3.39 6.16
CA GLY A 21 17.23 -3.38 6.52
C GLY A 21 17.78 -4.77 6.88
N SER A 22 16.95 -5.60 7.49
CA SER A 22 17.25 -6.99 7.86
C SER A 22 15.96 -7.83 7.96
N ASN A 23 16.10 -9.16 8.04
CA ASN A 23 14.97 -10.08 8.24
C ASN A 23 14.59 -10.16 9.73
N THR A 24 14.13 -9.04 10.27
CA THR A 24 13.57 -8.90 11.63
C THR A 24 12.13 -8.38 11.52
N ALA A 25 11.31 -8.61 12.55
CA ALA A 25 9.93 -8.14 12.53
C ALA A 25 9.86 -6.60 12.55
N GLU A 26 10.77 -5.99 13.30
CA GLU A 26 10.89 -4.55 13.45
C GLU A 26 11.22 -3.87 12.12
N ASP A 27 12.26 -4.32 11.41
CA ASP A 27 12.68 -3.72 10.14
C ASP A 27 11.63 -3.93 9.03
N ILE A 28 10.94 -5.08 9.04
CA ILE A 28 9.86 -5.36 8.08
C ILE A 28 8.66 -4.45 8.35
N LEU A 29 8.27 -4.28 9.61
CA LEU A 29 7.15 -3.41 10.00
C LEU A 29 7.45 -1.95 9.68
N GLU A 30 8.62 -1.45 10.08
CA GLU A 30 9.05 -0.07 9.81
C GLU A 30 9.03 0.24 8.32
N ALA A 31 9.66 -0.61 7.49
CA ALA A 31 9.68 -0.42 6.05
C ALA A 31 8.27 -0.46 5.43
N THR A 32 7.38 -1.33 5.94
CA THR A 32 6.01 -1.45 5.45
C THR A 32 5.18 -0.21 5.81
N GLU A 33 5.29 0.28 7.04
CA GLU A 33 4.61 1.49 7.50
C GLU A 33 5.06 2.72 6.69
N GLU A 34 6.38 2.88 6.49
CA GLU A 34 6.92 3.96 5.66
C GLU A 34 6.37 3.92 4.23
N LEU A 35 6.33 2.74 3.62
CA LEU A 35 5.81 2.56 2.27
C LEU A 35 4.32 2.91 2.18
N VAL A 36 3.50 2.40 3.10
CA VAL A 36 2.05 2.65 3.09
C VAL A 36 1.76 4.12 3.33
N ASN A 37 2.45 4.75 4.29
CA ASN A 37 2.30 6.19 4.56
C ASN A 37 2.69 7.04 3.35
N ALA A 38 3.77 6.68 2.65
CA ALA A 38 4.17 7.36 1.43
C ALA A 38 3.12 7.22 0.31
N LEU A 39 2.56 6.01 0.12
CA LEU A 39 1.52 5.78 -0.88
C LEU A 39 0.25 6.58 -0.58
N ILE A 40 -0.18 6.62 0.68
CA ILE A 40 -1.34 7.40 1.14
C ILE A 40 -1.09 8.90 0.89
N HIS A 41 0.04 9.42 1.38
CA HIS A 41 0.35 10.85 1.29
C HIS A 41 0.51 11.34 -0.16
N LEU A 42 1.26 10.60 -0.98
CA LEU A 42 1.53 10.99 -2.37
C LEU A 42 0.30 10.93 -3.28
N ASN A 43 -0.72 10.17 -2.90
CA ASN A 43 -1.97 10.05 -3.66
C ASN A 43 -3.15 10.80 -3.01
N GLY A 44 -2.94 11.42 -1.84
CA GLY A 44 -3.98 12.14 -1.10
C GLY A 44 -5.16 11.24 -0.72
N LEU A 45 -4.88 10.02 -0.24
CA LEU A 45 -5.89 9.05 0.16
C LEU A 45 -6.28 9.24 1.62
N GLU A 46 -7.54 9.03 1.93
CA GLU A 46 -8.02 8.79 3.29
C GLU A 46 -8.28 7.28 3.50
N SER A 47 -8.38 6.83 4.76
CA SER A 47 -8.65 5.41 5.04
C SER A 47 -9.94 4.89 4.40
N GLU A 48 -10.91 5.78 4.19
CA GLU A 48 -12.20 5.53 3.54
C GLU A 48 -12.07 5.17 2.06
N ASP A 49 -11.03 5.65 1.39
CA ASP A 49 -10.78 5.46 -0.04
C ASP A 49 -10.20 4.07 -0.34
N ILE A 50 -9.73 3.35 0.68
CA ILE A 50 -8.98 2.09 0.53
C ILE A 50 -9.91 0.90 0.65
N ALA A 51 -10.18 0.24 -0.48
CA ALA A 51 -10.99 -0.98 -0.50
C ALA A 51 -10.25 -2.21 0.06
N SER A 52 -8.97 -2.36 -0.25
CA SER A 52 -8.11 -3.44 0.26
C SER A 52 -6.63 -3.16 -0.01
N ALA A 53 -5.76 -3.89 0.70
CA ALA A 53 -4.32 -3.94 0.43
C ALA A 53 -3.88 -5.41 0.34
N ILE A 54 -2.92 -5.69 -0.55
CA ILE A 54 -2.32 -7.01 -0.72
C ILE A 54 -0.81 -6.84 -0.65
N PHE A 55 -0.20 -7.58 0.27
CA PHE A 55 1.24 -7.55 0.49
C PHE A 55 1.89 -8.84 -0.02
N THR A 56 3.12 -8.69 -0.49
CA THR A 56 3.97 -9.80 -0.93
C THR A 56 5.39 -9.51 -0.49
N THR A 57 6.10 -10.52 0.01
CA THR A 57 7.52 -10.45 0.33
C THR A 57 8.33 -11.32 -0.62
N THR A 58 9.62 -11.02 -0.74
CA THR A 58 10.57 -11.96 -1.31
C THR A 58 10.78 -13.15 -0.36
N PRO A 59 11.17 -14.35 -0.85
CA PRO A 59 11.20 -15.57 -0.04
C PRO A 59 12.21 -15.56 1.13
N ASP A 60 13.14 -14.61 1.15
CA ASP A 60 14.16 -14.42 2.17
C ASP A 60 13.65 -13.65 3.41
N LEU A 61 12.51 -12.97 3.31
CA LEU A 61 11.86 -12.32 4.44
C LEU A 61 10.81 -13.25 5.06
N THR A 62 11.11 -13.74 6.27
CA THR A 62 10.34 -14.78 6.98
C THR A 62 10.03 -14.43 8.44
N ALA A 63 10.63 -13.38 8.99
CA ALA A 63 10.48 -13.01 10.40
C ALA A 63 9.11 -12.40 10.73
N TRP A 64 8.40 -11.86 9.74
CA TRP A 64 7.09 -11.23 9.92
C TRP A 64 6.30 -11.21 8.62
N PHE A 65 4.97 -11.15 8.75
CA PHE A 65 4.08 -10.91 7.62
C PHE A 65 3.70 -9.42 7.61
N PRO A 66 4.04 -8.66 6.55
CA PRO A 66 3.68 -7.25 6.42
C PRO A 66 2.18 -6.98 6.54
#